data_AF-A0AAV5NGA6-F1
#
_entry.id   AF-A0AAV5NGA6-F1
#
_cell.length_a   1.000
_cell.length_b   1.000
_cell.length_c   1.000
_cell.angle_alpha   90.00
_cell.angle_beta   90.00
_cell.angle_gamma   90.00
#
_symmetry.space_group_name_H-M   'P 1'
#
loop_
_entity.id
_entity.type
_entity.pdbx_description
1 polymer ?
#
loop_
_entity_poly.entity_id
_entity_poly.type
_entity_poly.pdbx_seq_one_letter_code
_entity_poly.pdbx_strand_id
1 'polypeptide(L)' 'MGHNYAKPLTSQVRMERVLSRLPEDWSVRIEREPGKGWRTWMQPPTHSGQWSEPHNDLADALEEVWRAVR' A
#
# COMPACT_ATOMS: atom_id res chain seq x y z
N MET A 1 -10.74 -25.35 23.72
CA MET A 1 -10.22 -23.98 23.49
C MET A 1 -9.47 -24.00 22.17
N GLY A 2 -10.09 -23.51 21.09
CA GLY A 2 -9.48 -23.53 19.76
C GLY A 2 -8.44 -22.43 19.65
N HIS A 3 -7.17 -22.81 19.51
CA HIS A 3 -6.09 -21.88 19.24
C HIS A 3 -6.32 -21.29 17.84
N ASN A 4 -6.71 -20.01 17.76
CA ASN A 4 -6.75 -19.26 16.51
C ASN A 4 -5.30 -19.07 16.04
N TYR A 5 -4.76 -20.04 15.30
CA TYR A 5 -3.55 -19.85 14.51
C TYR A 5 -3.88 -19.00 13.28
N ALA A 6 -4.16 -17.72 13.49
CA ALA A 6 -4.18 -16.78 12.39
C ALA A 6 -2.77 -16.76 11.81
N LYS A 7 -2.58 -17.39 10.64
CA LYS A 7 -1.32 -17.29 9.90
C LYS A 7 -1.04 -15.79 9.67
N PRO A 8 0.18 -15.31 9.93
CA PRO A 8 0.55 -13.95 9.57
C PRO A 8 0.20 -13.70 8.10
N LEU A 9 -0.46 -12.58 7.82
CA LEU A 9 -0.76 -12.17 6.45
C LEU A 9 0.57 -12.00 5.71
N THR A 10 0.77 -12.78 4.66
CA THR A 10 1.95 -12.64 3.80
C THR A 10 1.90 -11.30 3.07
N SER A 11 3.05 -10.78 2.65
CA SER A 11 3.14 -9.54 1.86
C SER A 11 2.22 -9.57 0.63
N GLN A 12 2.14 -10.73 -0.04
CA GLN A 12 1.23 -10.95 -1.18
C GLN A 12 -0.24 -10.72 -0.82
N VAL A 13 -0.73 -11.30 0.28
CA VAL A 13 -2.14 -11.14 0.69
C VAL A 13 -2.42 -9.71 1.15
N ARG A 14 -1.45 -9.04 1.80
CA ARG A 14 -1.59 -7.63 2.18
C ARG A 14 -1.71 -6.74 0.94
N MET A 15 -0.84 -6.94 -0.04
CA MET A 15 -0.87 -6.20 -1.30
C MET A 15 -2.19 -6.39 -2.04
N GLU A 16 -2.64 -7.63 -2.22
CA GLU A 16 -3.93 -7.93 -2.86
C GLU A 16 -5.11 -7.26 -2.15
N ARG A 17 -5.08 -7.26 -0.81
CA ARG A 17 -6.11 -6.59 0.00
C ARG A 17 -6.13 -5.07 -0.18
N VAL A 18 -4.98 -4.43 -0.36
CA VAL A 18 -4.95 -2.98 -0.63
C VAL A 18 -5.45 -2.70 -2.04
N LEU A 19 -4.91 -3.40 -3.04
CA LEU A 19 -5.25 -3.19 -4.45
C LEU A 19 -6.74 -3.42 -4.72
N SER A 20 -7.35 -4.44 -4.12
CA SER A 20 -8.79 -4.74 -4.25
C SER A 20 -9.72 -3.67 -3.63
N ARG A 21 -9.18 -2.72 -2.87
CA ARG A 21 -9.94 -1.63 -2.24
C ARG A 21 -9.75 -0.28 -2.93
N LEU A 22 -8.81 -0.18 -3.86
CA LEU A 22 -8.54 1.07 -4.56
C LEU A 22 -9.70 1.38 -5.51
N PRO A 23 -10.30 2.59 -5.43
CA PRO A 23 -11.29 3.01 -6.41
C PRO A 23 -10.69 3.13 -7.82
N GLU A 24 -11.49 2.88 -8.85
CA GLU A 24 -11.05 2.85 -10.25
C GLU A 24 -10.57 4.23 -10.78
N ASP A 25 -11.04 5.31 -10.16
CA ASP A 25 -10.72 6.70 -10.54
C ASP A 25 -9.48 7.25 -9.83
N TRP A 26 -8.79 6.44 -9.03
CA TRP A 26 -7.55 6.83 -8.36
C TRP A 26 -6.34 6.62 -9.26
N SER A 27 -5.45 7.62 -9.29
CA SER A 27 -4.14 7.47 -9.94
C SER A 27 -3.13 6.88 -8.96
N VAL A 28 -2.38 5.87 -9.39
CA VAL A 28 -1.37 5.18 -8.56
C VAL A 28 -0.03 5.14 -9.29
N ARG A 29 1.07 5.40 -8.59
CA ARG A 29 2.44 5.20 -9.08
C ARG A 29 3.25 4.40 -8.06
N ILE A 30 4.00 3.42 -8.54
CA ILE A 30 4.87 2.60 -7.72
C ILE A 30 6.29 2.77 -8.24
N GLU A 31 7.21 3.12 -7.35
CA GLU A 31 8.61 3.33 -7.70
C GLU A 31 9.51 2.58 -6.72
N ARG A 32 10.68 2.16 -7.21
CA ARG A 32 11.75 1.63 -6.39
C ARG A 32 12.92 2.60 -6.42
N GLU A 33 13.13 3.32 -5.32
CA GLU A 33 14.24 4.23 -5.14
C GLU A 33 15.54 3.44 -4.87
N PRO A 34 16.60 3.65 -5.69
CA PRO A 34 17.90 3.02 -5.45
C PRO A 34 18.42 3.30 -4.03
N GLY A 35 18.74 2.25 -3.29
CA GLY A 35 19.29 2.35 -1.93
C GLY A 35 18.28 2.67 -0.82
N LYS A 36 16.99 2.87 -1.14
CA LYS A 36 15.95 3.22 -0.15
C LYS A 36 14.75 2.28 -0.14
N GLY A 37 14.42 1.64 -1.27
CA GLY A 37 13.33 0.67 -1.35
C GLY A 37 12.13 1.16 -2.16
N TRP A 38 10.95 0.64 -1.86
CA TRP A 38 9.69 0.94 -2.53
C TRP A 38 9.06 2.22 -2.00
N ARG A 39 8.50 3.04 -2.89
CA ARG A 39 7.57 4.10 -2.52
C ARG A 39 6.35 4.05 -3.42
N THR A 40 5.21 4.47 -2.88
CA THR A 40 3.96 4.52 -3.64
C THR A 40 3.35 5.90 -3.55
N TRP A 41 2.82 6.38 -4.65
CA TRP A 41 1.98 7.57 -4.70
C TRP A 41 0.55 7.19 -5.04
N MET A 42 -0.40 7.82 -4.37
CA MET A 42 -1.82 7.70 -4.70
C MET A 42 -2.46 9.09 -4.74
N GLN A 43 -3.33 9.29 -5.72
CA GLN A 43 -4.13 10.50 -5.86
C GLN A 43 -5.62 10.15 -6.00
N PRO A 44 -6.44 10.47 -4.98
CA PRO A 44 -7.89 10.53 -5.13
C PRO A 44 -8.30 11.64 -6.12
N PRO A 45 -9.47 11.53 -6.77
CA PRO A 45 -9.93 12.53 -7.75
C PRO A 45 -10.14 13.93 -7.14
N THR A 46 -10.45 14.01 -5.85
CA THR A 46 -10.81 15.26 -5.16
C THR A 46 -9.65 15.93 -4.41
N HIS A 47 -8.49 15.28 -4.32
CA HIS A 47 -7.37 15.74 -3.49
C HIS A 47 -6.04 15.64 -4.24
N SER A 48 -5.05 16.41 -3.77
CA SER A 48 -3.67 16.24 -4.24
C SER A 48 -3.13 14.91 -3.75
N GLY A 49 -2.47 14.18 -4.64
CA GLY A 49 -1.87 12.90 -4.27
C GLY A 49 -0.64 13.04 -3.38
N GLN A 50 -0.38 12.02 -2.58
CA GLN A 50 0.73 11.97 -1.64
C GLN A 50 1.62 10.75 -1.93
N TRP A 51 2.92 10.87 -1.67
CA TRP A 51 3.85 9.76 -1.65
C TRP A 51 3.91 9.15 -0.23
N SER A 52 4.09 7.84 -0.14
CA SER A 52 4.61 7.20 1.07
C SER A 52 6.08 7.55 1.26
N GLU A 53 6.58 7.39 2.47
CA GLU A 53 8.02 7.21 2.70
C GLU A 53 8.53 5.91 2.00
N PRO A 54 9.85 5.76 1.78
CA PRO A 54 10.41 4.52 1.26
C PRO A 54 10.32 3.36 2.25
N HIS A 55 9.91 2.17 1.77
CA HIS A 55 9.78 0.93 2.53
C HIS A 55 10.53 -0.23 1.88
N ASN A 56 10.96 -1.19 2.70
CA ASN A 56 11.56 -2.43 2.16
C ASN A 56 10.53 -3.34 1.49
N ASP A 57 9.27 -3.27 1.92
CA ASP A 57 8.14 -4.05 1.41
C ASP A 57 7.13 -3.15 0.68
N LEU A 58 6.67 -3.59 -0.49
CA LEU A 58 5.74 -2.82 -1.32
C LEU A 58 4.35 -2.71 -0.67
N ALA A 59 3.89 -3.75 0.04
CA ALA A 59 2.59 -3.71 0.71
C ALA A 59 2.58 -2.69 1.85
N ASP A 60 3.71 -2.50 2.53
CA ASP A 60 3.85 -1.44 3.55
C ASP A 60 3.75 -0.04 2.91
N ALA A 61 4.44 0.21 1.80
CA ALA A 61 4.34 1.48 1.07
C ALA A 61 2.91 1.76 0.56
N LEU A 62 2.23 0.74 0.01
CA LEU A 62 0.85 0.83 -0.46
C LEU A 62 -0.12 1.10 0.71
N GLU A 63 0.03 0.40 1.83
CA GLU A 63 -0.83 0.59 3.00
C GLU A 63 -0.66 1.97 3.63
N GLU A 64 0.58 2.48 3.72
CA GLU A 64 0.85 3.79 4.28
C GLU A 64 0.13 4.89 3.49
N VAL A 65 0.38 4.97 2.19
CA VAL A 65 -0.22 6.03 1.37
C VAL A 65 -1.74 5.88 1.31
N TRP A 66 -2.26 4.65 1.20
CA TRP A 66 -3.71 4.40 1.24
C TRP A 66 -4.35 4.93 2.53
N ARG A 67 -3.71 4.73 3.69
CA ARG A 67 -4.21 5.27 4.97
C ARG A 67 -4.15 6.80 5.04
N ALA A 68 -3.19 7.41 4.35
CA ALA A 68 -3.00 8.86 4.36
C ALA A 68 -4.00 9.61 3.48
N VAL A 69 -4.40 9.03 2.33
CA VAL A 69 -5.23 9.73 1.34
C VAL A 69 -6.71 9.32 1.32
N ARG A 70 -7.11 8.29 2.07
CA ARG A 70 -8.50 7.80 2.14
C ARG A 70 -9.36 8.50 3.19
#